data_AF-A0AAF0TQC5-F1
#
_entry.id   AF-A0AAF0TQC5-F1
#
_cell.length_a   1.000
_cell.length_b   1.000
_cell.length_c   1.000
_cell.angle_alpha   90.00
_cell.angle_beta   90.00
_cell.angle_gamma   90.00
#
_symmetry.space_group_name_H-M   'P 1'
#
loop_
_entity.id
_entity.type
_entity.pdbx_description
1 polymer ?
#
loop_
_entity_poly.entity_id
_entity_poly.type
_entity_poly.pdbx_seq_one_letter_code
_entity_poly.pdbx_strand_id
1 'polypeptide(L)' 'MTCHDMASVLFGLGITVGDGTSLEVRVAYKKALLKFHPDRSSQSDIRQQVEAEETFKLISQMKDKYLPTL' A
#
# COMPACT_ATOMS: atom_id res chain seq x y z
N MET A 1 -12.47 1.68 -14.15
CA MET A 1 -11.90 0.59 -13.34
C MET A 1 -11.96 1.02 -11.89
N THR A 2 -12.98 0.57 -11.18
CA THR A 2 -13.22 0.89 -9.77
C THR A 2 -12.49 -0.17 -8.93
N CYS A 3 -11.44 0.24 -8.21
CA CYS A 3 -10.66 -0.66 -7.34
C CYS A 3 -11.51 -1.04 -6.12
N HIS A 4 -12.04 -2.26 -6.09
CA HIS A 4 -12.99 -2.72 -5.07
C HIS A 4 -12.36 -3.60 -3.99
N ASP A 5 -11.06 -3.88 -4.06
CA ASP A 5 -10.37 -4.69 -3.06
C ASP A 5 -8.92 -4.20 -2.85
N MET A 6 -8.36 -4.54 -1.69
CA MET A 6 -6.98 -4.20 -1.32
C MET A 6 -5.97 -4.79 -2.31
N ALA A 7 -6.26 -5.95 -2.91
CA ALA A 7 -5.35 -6.61 -3.83
C ALA A 7 -5.12 -5.79 -5.10
N SER A 8 -6.19 -5.22 -5.66
CA SER A 8 -6.17 -4.37 -6.85
C SER A 8 -5.38 -3.09 -6.62
N VAL A 9 -5.49 -2.49 -5.43
CA VAL A 9 -4.73 -1.28 -5.09
C VAL A 9 -3.25 -1.59 -4.92
N LEU A 10 -2.91 -2.68 -4.24
CA LEU A 10 -1.53 -3.13 -4.11
C LEU A 10 -0.92 -3.43 -5.49
N PHE A 11 -1.67 -4.08 -6.37
CA PHE A 11 -1.24 -4.33 -7.76
C PHE A 11 -0.98 -3.04 -8.54
N GLY A 12 -1.87 -2.04 -8.43
CA GLY A 12 -1.68 -0.72 -9.04
C GLY A 12 -0.45 0.04 -8.54
N LEU A 13 0.01 -0.24 -7.32
CA LEU A 13 1.23 0.30 -6.72
C LEU A 13 2.50 -0.53 -7.05
N GLY A 14 2.36 -1.52 -7.94
CA GLY A 14 3.44 -2.42 -8.34
C GLY A 14 3.83 -3.43 -7.24
N ILE A 15 2.90 -3.73 -6.32
CA ILE A 15 3.07 -4.78 -5.31
C ILE A 15 2.31 -6.01 -5.78
N THR A 16 3.04 -7.08 -6.10
CA THR A 16 2.41 -8.36 -6.44
C THR A 16 1.76 -8.98 -5.22
N VAL A 17 0.47 -9.21 -5.31
CA VAL A 17 -0.28 -10.09 -4.42
C VAL A 17 -0.28 -11.46 -5.08
N GLY A 18 0.02 -12.52 -4.33
CA GLY A 18 -0.03 -13.89 -4.85
C GLY A 18 -1.47 -14.32 -5.13
N ASP A 19 -1.91 -15.39 -4.47
CA ASP A 19 -3.17 -16.08 -4.77
C ASP A 19 -4.44 -15.29 -4.37
N GLY A 20 -4.32 -13.99 -4.05
CA GLY A 20 -5.42 -13.14 -3.61
C GLY A 20 -6.00 -13.53 -2.23
N THR A 21 -5.38 -14.48 -1.52
CA THR A 21 -5.83 -14.88 -0.19
C THR A 21 -5.64 -13.76 0.82
N SER A 22 -6.46 -13.73 1.88
CA SER A 22 -6.35 -12.73 2.95
C SER A 22 -4.94 -12.63 3.55
N LEU A 23 -4.23 -13.78 3.65
CA LEU A 23 -2.86 -13.82 4.13
C LEU A 23 -1.89 -13.13 3.15
N GLU A 24 -1.95 -13.45 1.87
CA GLU A 24 -1.12 -12.85 0.83
C GLU A 24 -1.37 -11.35 0.70
N VAL A 25 -2.65 -10.93 0.76
CA VAL A 25 -3.03 -9.51 0.78
C VAL A 25 -2.41 -8.81 1.98
N ARG A 26 -2.41 -9.42 3.17
CA ARG A 26 -1.80 -8.85 4.38
C ARG A 26 -0.27 -8.78 4.30
N VAL A 27 0.37 -9.78 3.69
CA VAL A 27 1.83 -9.78 3.45
C VAL A 27 2.21 -8.69 2.45
N ALA A 28 1.50 -8.61 1.32
CA ALA A 28 1.69 -7.58 0.31
C ALA A 28 1.41 -6.17 0.87
N TYR A 29 0.37 -6.02 1.70
CA TYR A 29 0.09 -4.80 2.43
C TYR A 29 1.27 -4.34 3.30
N LYS A 30 1.83 -5.25 4.12
CA LYS A 30 3.03 -4.95 4.92
C LYS A 30 4.23 -4.57 4.06
N LYS A 31 4.43 -5.24 2.93
CA LYS A 31 5.50 -4.89 1.97
C LYS A 31 5.29 -3.49 1.40
N ALA A 32 4.05 -3.13 1.07
CA ALA A 32 3.71 -1.80 0.56
C ALA A 32 4.00 -0.71 1.61
N LEU A 33 3.57 -0.90 2.86
CA LEU A 33 3.88 0.04 3.95
C LEU A 33 5.37 0.25 4.11
N LEU A 34 6.18 -0.81 4.05
CA LEU A 34 7.62 -0.71 4.17
C LEU A 34 8.25 -0.02 2.95
N LYS A 35 7.72 -0.24 1.74
CA LYS A 35 8.23 0.39 0.51
C LYS A 35 7.97 1.90 0.49
N PHE A 36 6.77 2.31 0.89
CA PHE A 36 6.32 3.70 0.84
C PHE A 36 6.42 4.41 2.20
N HIS A 37 7.17 3.86 3.16
CA HIS A 37 7.33 4.49 4.47
C HIS A 37 8.07 5.83 4.33
N PRO A 38 7.56 6.93 4.91
CA PRO A 38 8.18 8.26 4.78
C PRO A 38 9.63 8.29 5.26
N ASP A 39 9.99 7.53 6.32
CA ASP A 39 11.38 7.43 6.78
C ASP A 39 12.34 6.94 5.70
N ARG A 40 11.90 6.07 4.78
CA ARG A 40 12.75 5.59 3.68
C ARG A 40 12.95 6.62 2.59
N SER A 41 12.01 7.55 2.42
CA SER A 41 12.10 8.63 1.45
C SER A 41 12.62 9.94 2.03
N SER A 42 12.90 9.99 3.34
CA SER A 42 13.29 11.23 4.06
C SER A 42 14.52 11.96 3.50
N GLN A 43 15.40 11.23 2.81
CA GLN A 43 16.61 11.78 2.17
C GLN A 43 16.49 11.93 0.65
N SER A 44 15.38 11.52 0.05
CA SER A 44 15.12 11.66 -1.39
C SER A 44 14.54 13.03 -1.75
N ASP A 45 14.41 13.31 -3.05
CA ASP A 45 13.82 14.54 -3.55
C ASP A 45 12.40 14.77 -3.02
N ILE A 46 12.00 16.04 -2.88
CA ILE A 46 10.68 16.46 -2.37
C ILE A 46 9.54 15.74 -3.10
N ARG A 47 9.66 15.53 -4.41
CA ARG A 47 8.64 14.82 -5.20
C ARG A 47 8.46 13.37 -4.74
N GLN A 48 9.57 12.68 -4.46
CA GLN A 48 9.56 11.29 -4.00
C GLN A 48 9.07 11.19 -2.55
N GLN A 49 9.39 12.18 -1.71
CA GLN A 49 8.84 12.27 -0.35
C GLN A 49 7.32 12.40 -0.35
N VAL A 50 6.79 13.32 -1.16
CA VAL A 50 5.34 13.54 -1.29
C VAL A 50 4.66 12.30 -1.85
N GLU A 51 5.22 11.70 -2.91
CA GLU A 51 4.66 10.48 -3.51
C GLU A 51 4.61 9.31 -2.51
N ALA A 52 5.68 9.11 -1.73
CA ALA A 52 5.72 8.09 -0.68
C ALA A 52 4.66 8.37 0.40
N GLU A 53 4.55 9.62 0.87
CA GLU A 53 3.58 10.00 1.90
C GLU A 53 2.13 9.83 1.43
N GLU A 54 1.78 10.31 0.23
CA GLU A 54 0.44 10.18 -0.33
C GLU A 54 0.08 8.71 -0.57
N THR A 55 1.03 7.92 -1.07
CA THR A 55 0.85 6.47 -1.27
C THR A 55 0.66 5.74 0.06
N PHE A 56 1.44 6.10 1.08
CA PHE A 56 1.32 5.52 2.43
C PHE A 56 -0.05 5.83 3.07
N LYS A 57 -0.52 7.08 2.94
CA LYS A 57 -1.85 7.50 3.38
C LYS A 57 -2.95 6.71 2.68
N LEU A 58 -2.86 6.56 1.36
CA LEU A 58 -3.81 5.77 0.57
C LEU A 58 -3.85 4.32 1.06
N ILE A 59 -2.70 3.64 1.16
CA ILE A 59 -2.61 2.25 1.62
C ILE A 59 -3.21 2.11 3.03
N SER A 60 -2.89 3.04 3.94
CA SER A 60 -3.38 3.02 5.32
C SER A 60 -4.90 3.20 5.40
N GLN A 61 -5.47 4.17 4.68
CA GLN A 61 -6.93 4.38 4.62
C GLN A 61 -7.66 3.16 4.03
N MET A 62 -7.07 2.53 3.01
CA MET A 62 -7.64 1.34 2.39
C MET A 62 -7.65 0.15 3.36
N LYS A 63 -6.70 0.06 4.30
CA LYS A 63 -6.73 -0.96 5.35
C LYS A 63 -7.99 -0.83 6.18
N ASP A 64 -8.31 0.39 6.62
CA ASP A 64 -9.49 0.63 7.46
C ASP A 64 -10.80 0.37 6.69
N LYS A 65 -10.80 0.60 5.37
CA LYS A 65 -11.98 0.38 4.51
C LYS A 65 -12.20 -1.08 4.10
N TYR A 66 -11.15 -1.83 3.81
CA TYR A 66 -11.26 -3.19 3.24
C TYR A 66 -10.82 -4.30 4.19
N LEU A 67 -10.15 -3.96 5.29
CA LEU A 67 -9.73 -4.87 6.36
C LEU A 67 -10.08 -4.28 7.74
N PRO A 68 -11.35 -3.95 8.03
CA PRO A 68 -11.76 -3.29 9.28
C PRO A 68 -11.56 -4.17 10.54
N THR A 69 -11.18 -5.44 10.38
CA THR A 69 -11.13 -6.46 11.46
C THR A 69 -9.71 -6.95 11.78
N LEU A 70 -8.66 -6.25 11.35
CA LEU A 70 -7.27 -6.53 11.72
C LEU A 70 -6.78 -5.66 12.88
#